data_AF-A0A561VDP2-F1
#
_entry.id   AF-A0A561VDP2-F1
#
_cell.length_a   1.000
_cell.length_b   1.000
_cell.length_c   1.000
_cell.angle_alpha   90.00
_cell.angle_beta   90.00
_cell.angle_gamma   90.00
#
_symmetry.space_group_name_H-M   'P 1'
#
loop_
_entity.id
_entity.type
_entity.pdbx_description
1 polymer ?
#
loop_
_entity_poly.entity_id
_entity_poly.type
_entity_poly.pdbx_seq_one_letter_code
_entity_poly.pdbx_strand_id
1 'polypeptide(L)'
;MRQSEIVDALSKIPALKVVTGGPALVVTVPAIGESLRLHAEAVTWLKHGVLPTGDPYLQLQARQQDHEVRLVLLNDNLGWVPPDVNSLLDTQIPVRITDAPEMVTYTDLERESVRALDGADRPDVNLFALTATLLVHRCAIVGALRLGLRPLRAVRLWHELWCHVGEFLAGPFWPDPYWDRLLLEAGVPLASYEEARAGERPAIEALTVADLRAMEPVLTVTRADDHFLAAWRQWMKLTPRQVCEVLAADLPEARIEVSLYIEGGGAVSMRIAPSGVFQALIELRLSFTTRSASLDEIRIADELKGSGLFSRLRSNIEGFTRALGLLSLKASVSGDGSVAFARAGYDWDRS
;
A
#
# COMPACT_ATOMS: atom_id res chain seq x y z
N MET A 1 -24.51 -22.66 17.38
CA MET A 1 -24.52 -23.03 18.81
C MET A 1 -25.62 -22.27 19.54
N ARG A 2 -26.11 -22.67 20.73
CA ARG A 2 -27.10 -21.83 21.44
C ARG A 2 -26.43 -20.61 22.07
N GLN A 3 -27.09 -19.46 22.05
CA GLN A 3 -26.55 -18.23 22.64
C GLN A 3 -26.20 -18.39 24.13
N SER A 4 -27.01 -19.12 24.90
CA SER A 4 -26.76 -19.41 26.32
C SER A 4 -25.46 -20.18 26.54
N GLU A 5 -25.14 -21.16 25.70
CA GLU A 5 -23.91 -21.96 25.80
C GLU A 5 -22.67 -21.09 25.59
N ILE A 6 -22.74 -20.14 24.66
CA ILE A 6 -21.66 -19.20 24.38
C ILE A 6 -21.50 -18.22 25.55
N VAL A 7 -22.60 -17.70 26.10
CA VAL A 7 -22.57 -16.80 27.27
C VAL A 7 -21.98 -17.52 28.48
N ASP A 8 -22.41 -18.75 28.77
CA ASP A 8 -21.85 -19.56 29.85
C ASP A 8 -20.35 -19.80 29.66
N ALA A 9 -19.92 -20.04 28.41
CA ALA A 9 -18.51 -20.20 28.10
C ALA A 9 -17.71 -18.91 28.32
N LEU A 10 -18.23 -17.78 27.86
CA LEU A 10 -17.57 -16.47 28.03
C LEU A 10 -17.49 -16.05 29.51
N SER A 11 -18.49 -16.41 30.32
CA SER A 11 -18.53 -16.08 31.75
C SER A 11 -17.35 -16.66 32.56
N LYS A 12 -16.68 -17.68 32.01
CA LYS A 12 -15.49 -18.30 32.61
C LYS A 12 -14.20 -17.52 32.36
N ILE A 13 -14.25 -16.44 31.59
CA ILE A 13 -13.14 -15.49 31.40
C ILE A 13 -13.52 -14.19 32.14
N PRO A 14 -13.12 -14.03 33.41
CA PRO A 14 -13.73 -13.05 34.31
C PRO A 14 -13.64 -11.59 33.87
N ALA A 15 -12.60 -11.25 33.09
CA ALA A 15 -12.38 -9.87 32.65
C ALA A 15 -13.24 -9.44 31.45
N LEU A 16 -13.88 -10.39 30.74
CA LEU A 16 -14.70 -10.08 29.58
C LEU A 16 -16.03 -9.44 29.99
N LYS A 17 -16.47 -8.44 29.21
CA LYS A 17 -17.83 -7.89 29.33
C LYS A 17 -18.68 -8.39 28.18
N VAL A 18 -19.80 -9.05 28.49
CA VAL A 18 -20.68 -9.65 27.48
C VAL A 18 -22.04 -8.95 27.51
N VAL A 19 -22.48 -8.46 26.35
CA VAL A 19 -23.80 -7.85 26.16
C VAL A 19 -24.63 -8.73 25.23
N THR A 20 -25.85 -9.10 25.66
CA THR A 20 -26.70 -10.12 25.02
C THR A 20 -27.98 -9.57 24.37
N GLY A 21 -28.19 -8.24 24.38
CA GLY A 21 -29.47 -7.60 24.03
C GLY A 21 -29.80 -7.47 22.53
N GLY A 22 -29.08 -8.14 21.64
CA GLY A 22 -29.25 -8.00 20.19
C GLY A 22 -28.97 -9.30 19.41
N PRO A 23 -29.00 -9.25 18.06
CA PRO A 23 -28.79 -10.42 17.20
C PRO A 23 -27.34 -10.96 17.26
N ALA A 24 -26.40 -10.18 17.79
CA ALA A 24 -25.04 -10.59 18.06
C ALA A 24 -24.71 -10.36 19.54
N LEU A 25 -23.93 -11.28 20.10
CA LEU A 25 -23.24 -11.09 21.37
C LEU A 25 -22.10 -10.09 21.16
N VAL A 26 -22.08 -9.02 21.94
CA VAL A 26 -20.93 -8.09 21.96
C VAL A 26 -20.04 -8.49 23.11
N VAL A 27 -18.81 -8.91 22.80
CA VAL A 27 -17.81 -9.30 23.79
C VAL A 27 -16.71 -8.25 23.79
N THR A 28 -16.61 -7.48 24.86
CA THR A 28 -15.59 -6.47 25.05
C THR A 28 -14.45 -7.03 25.89
N VAL A 29 -13.21 -6.80 25.45
CA VAL A 29 -11.98 -7.08 26.20
C VAL A 29 -11.48 -5.74 26.74
N PRO A 30 -11.75 -5.40 28.01
CA PRO A 30 -11.51 -4.04 28.51
C PRO A 30 -10.05 -3.61 28.46
N ALA A 31 -9.11 -4.54 28.64
CA ALA A 31 -7.68 -4.25 28.68
C ALA A 31 -7.13 -3.68 27.35
N ILE A 32 -7.72 -4.07 26.21
CA ILE A 32 -7.36 -3.56 24.88
C ILE A 32 -8.39 -2.58 24.32
N GLY A 33 -9.49 -2.33 25.03
CA GLY A 33 -10.54 -1.40 24.59
C GLY A 33 -11.35 -1.87 23.38
N GLU A 34 -11.20 -3.12 22.95
CA GLU A 34 -11.82 -3.66 21.74
C GLU A 34 -13.08 -4.46 22.06
N SER A 35 -13.99 -4.53 21.09
CA SER A 35 -15.18 -5.37 21.14
C SER A 35 -15.33 -6.18 19.86
N LEU A 36 -15.62 -7.47 20.01
CA LEU A 36 -15.95 -8.35 18.90
C LEU A 36 -17.45 -8.68 18.90
N ARG A 37 -17.98 -9.01 17.72
CA ARG A 37 -19.40 -9.37 17.55
C ARG A 37 -19.50 -10.85 17.19
N LEU A 38 -20.12 -11.64 18.06
CA LEU A 38 -20.38 -13.07 17.81
C LEU A 38 -21.85 -13.32 17.53
N HIS A 39 -22.11 -13.88 16.36
CA HIS A 39 -23.40 -14.45 16.01
C HIS A 39 -23.45 -15.89 16.50
N ALA A 40 -24.47 -16.26 17.29
CA ALA A 40 -24.52 -17.59 17.91
C ALA A 40 -24.61 -18.72 16.87
N GLU A 41 -25.28 -18.43 15.76
CA GLU A 41 -25.39 -19.26 14.57
C GLU A 41 -24.05 -19.45 13.83
N ALA A 42 -23.14 -18.48 13.93
CA ALA A 42 -21.82 -18.55 13.33
C ALA A 42 -20.85 -19.42 14.14
N VAL A 43 -21.03 -19.53 15.46
CA VAL A 43 -20.14 -20.31 16.32
C VAL A 43 -20.34 -21.81 16.07
N THR A 44 -19.29 -22.46 15.55
CA THR A 44 -19.26 -23.89 15.23
C THR A 44 -18.62 -24.71 16.33
N TRP A 45 -17.68 -24.14 17.08
CA TRP A 45 -16.96 -24.85 18.13
C TRP A 45 -16.42 -23.88 19.19
N LEU A 46 -16.37 -24.34 20.45
CA LEU A 46 -15.70 -23.65 21.54
C LEU A 46 -15.04 -24.64 22.50
N LYS A 47 -13.96 -24.21 23.15
CA LYS A 47 -13.24 -25.00 24.15
C LYS A 47 -12.53 -24.11 25.17
N HIS A 48 -12.75 -24.39 26.43
CA HIS A 48 -11.98 -23.80 27.53
C HIS A 48 -10.62 -24.43 27.67
N GLY A 49 -9.65 -23.64 28.08
CA GLY A 49 -8.38 -24.12 28.59
C GLY A 49 -7.82 -23.18 29.64
N VAL A 50 -6.62 -23.52 30.10
CA VAL A 50 -5.89 -22.76 31.11
C VAL A 50 -4.47 -22.57 30.56
N LEU A 51 -3.99 -21.33 30.59
CA LEU A 51 -2.62 -20.99 30.23
C LEU A 51 -1.65 -21.56 31.27
N PRO A 52 -0.35 -21.70 30.95
CA PRO A 52 0.67 -22.10 31.93
C PRO A 52 0.72 -21.20 33.18
N THR A 53 0.29 -19.94 33.06
CA THR A 53 0.17 -18.97 34.16
C THR A 53 -0.99 -19.26 35.12
N GLY A 54 -1.90 -20.17 34.76
CA GLY A 54 -3.14 -20.45 35.49
C GLY A 54 -4.34 -19.63 35.01
N ASP A 55 -4.14 -18.68 34.09
CA ASP A 55 -5.23 -17.86 33.56
C ASP A 55 -6.14 -18.64 32.61
N PRO A 56 -7.47 -18.46 32.68
CA PRO A 56 -8.38 -19.14 31.78
C PRO A 56 -8.32 -18.51 30.38
N TYR A 57 -8.54 -19.34 29.36
CA TYR A 57 -8.77 -18.88 27.99
C TYR A 57 -9.93 -19.62 27.34
N LEU A 58 -10.53 -19.00 26.32
CA LEU A 58 -11.56 -19.61 25.50
C LEU A 58 -11.12 -19.62 24.04
N GLN A 59 -10.92 -20.82 23.50
CA GLN A 59 -10.77 -21.03 22.07
C GLN A 59 -12.15 -21.12 21.43
N LEU A 60 -12.34 -20.44 20.30
CA LEU A 60 -13.60 -20.44 19.56
C LEU A 60 -13.32 -20.50 18.05
N GLN A 61 -14.19 -21.22 17.36
CA GLN A 61 -14.25 -21.24 15.90
C GLN A 61 -15.63 -20.74 15.46
N ALA A 62 -15.62 -19.80 14.52
CA ALA A 62 -16.83 -19.25 13.93
C ALA A 62 -16.74 -19.26 12.41
N ARG A 63 -17.88 -19.47 11.76
CA ARG A 63 -18.03 -19.31 10.31
C ARG A 63 -18.51 -17.90 10.02
N GLN A 64 -17.74 -17.18 9.22
CA GLN A 64 -18.11 -15.87 8.74
C GLN A 64 -18.06 -15.86 7.21
N GLN A 65 -19.23 -15.67 6.60
CA GLN A 65 -19.38 -15.81 5.14
C GLN A 65 -18.80 -17.18 4.69
N ASP A 66 -17.80 -17.16 3.81
CA ASP A 66 -17.14 -18.34 3.25
C ASP A 66 -15.83 -18.72 3.97
N HIS A 67 -15.55 -18.11 5.13
CA HIS A 67 -14.32 -18.36 5.89
C HIS A 67 -14.61 -18.90 7.29
N GLU A 68 -13.78 -19.85 7.72
CA GLU A 68 -13.68 -20.21 9.13
C GLU A 68 -12.65 -19.33 9.81
N VAL A 69 -13.03 -18.77 10.96
CA VAL A 69 -12.15 -17.94 11.77
C VAL A 69 -11.94 -18.60 13.12
N ARG A 70 -10.68 -18.66 13.55
CA ARG A 70 -10.28 -19.16 14.86
C ARG A 70 -9.82 -18.00 15.72
N LEU A 71 -10.32 -17.97 16.95
CA LEU A 71 -9.99 -16.95 17.94
C LEU A 71 -9.70 -17.55 19.32
N VAL A 72 -8.88 -16.84 20.08
CA VAL A 72 -8.56 -17.14 21.48
C VAL A 72 -8.86 -15.90 22.31
N LEU A 73 -9.83 -16.02 23.21
CA LEU A 73 -10.18 -14.98 24.16
C LEU A 73 -9.40 -15.18 25.46
N LEU A 74 -8.73 -14.12 25.89
CA LEU A 74 -7.96 -14.03 27.13
C LEU A 74 -8.58 -12.98 28.04
N ASN A 75 -8.14 -12.92 29.29
CA ASN A 75 -8.59 -11.88 30.22
C ASN A 75 -8.24 -10.47 29.73
N ASP A 76 -7.06 -10.34 29.15
CA ASP A 76 -6.43 -9.06 28.83
C ASP A 76 -6.19 -8.87 27.32
N ASN A 77 -6.54 -9.85 26.49
CA ASN A 77 -6.13 -9.85 25.09
C ASN A 77 -7.06 -10.75 24.24
N LEU A 78 -6.84 -10.70 22.93
CA LEU A 78 -7.54 -11.49 21.93
C LEU A 78 -6.55 -11.96 20.87
N GLY A 79 -6.54 -13.25 20.59
CA GLY A 79 -5.73 -13.88 19.54
C GLY A 79 -6.56 -14.33 18.35
N TRP A 80 -6.03 -14.24 17.14
CA TRP A 80 -6.64 -14.76 15.92
C TRP A 80 -5.61 -15.19 14.88
N VAL A 81 -6.04 -16.02 13.94
CA VAL A 81 -5.21 -16.45 12.81
C VAL A 81 -5.32 -15.41 11.70
N PRO A 82 -4.21 -14.77 11.27
CA PRO A 82 -4.23 -13.87 10.11
C PRO A 82 -4.59 -14.64 8.82
N PRO A 83 -5.23 -13.98 7.84
CA PRO A 83 -5.32 -14.51 6.48
C PRO A 83 -3.93 -14.63 5.84
N ASP A 84 -3.84 -15.47 4.81
CA ASP A 84 -2.62 -15.63 4.03
C ASP A 84 -2.24 -14.34 3.29
N VAL A 85 -0.94 -14.04 3.21
CA VAL A 85 -0.41 -12.84 2.55
C VAL A 85 -0.86 -12.77 1.08
N ASN A 86 -0.88 -13.90 0.39
CA ASN A 86 -1.26 -13.96 -1.04
C ASN A 86 -2.75 -13.71 -1.26
N SER A 87 -3.57 -13.79 -0.20
CA SER A 87 -4.98 -13.40 -0.28
C SER A 87 -5.19 -11.88 -0.26
N LEU A 88 -4.15 -11.11 0.07
CA LEU A 88 -4.22 -9.65 0.22
C LEU A 88 -3.37 -8.90 -0.79
N LEU A 89 -2.34 -9.52 -1.36
CA LEU A 89 -1.51 -8.91 -2.39
C LEU A 89 -2.05 -9.19 -3.79
N ASP A 90 -2.05 -8.15 -4.61
CA ASP A 90 -2.24 -8.26 -6.05
C ASP A 90 -0.86 -8.45 -6.71
N THR A 91 -0.36 -9.69 -6.62
CA THR A 91 0.94 -10.08 -7.18
C THR A 91 0.89 -11.49 -7.75
N GLN A 92 1.55 -11.69 -8.89
CA GLN A 92 1.66 -13.00 -9.54
C GLN A 92 2.73 -13.90 -8.89
N ILE A 93 3.64 -13.33 -8.09
CA ILE A 93 4.69 -14.07 -7.40
C ILE A 93 4.23 -14.34 -5.97
N PRO A 94 4.03 -15.61 -5.57
CA PRO A 94 3.65 -15.93 -4.21
C PRO A 94 4.69 -15.41 -3.21
N VAL A 95 4.24 -14.61 -2.26
CA VAL A 95 5.03 -14.12 -1.15
C VAL A 95 4.87 -15.09 0.02
N ARG A 96 6.01 -15.55 0.55
CA ARG A 96 6.05 -16.40 1.73
C ARG A 96 6.89 -15.73 2.81
N ILE A 97 6.29 -15.57 3.98
CA ILE A 97 6.98 -15.11 5.18
C ILE A 97 7.29 -16.36 5.99
N THR A 98 8.57 -16.73 6.06
CA THR A 98 9.01 -18.01 6.64
C THR A 98 8.68 -18.13 8.12
N ASP A 99 8.77 -17.02 8.84
CA ASP A 99 8.58 -16.94 10.29
C ASP A 99 7.30 -16.17 10.65
N ALA A 100 6.26 -16.30 9.83
CA ALA A 100 4.96 -15.73 10.15
C ALA A 100 4.34 -16.45 11.37
N PRO A 101 3.83 -15.70 12.36
CA PRO A 101 3.16 -16.32 13.50
C PRO A 101 1.86 -17.00 13.05
N GLU A 102 1.61 -18.22 13.56
CA GLU A 102 0.36 -18.94 13.29
C GLU A 102 -0.86 -18.18 13.84
N MET A 103 -0.68 -17.50 14.97
CA MET A 103 -1.68 -16.69 15.64
C MET A 103 -1.05 -15.40 16.12
N VAL A 104 -1.78 -14.30 15.97
CA VAL A 104 -1.38 -12.98 16.46
C VAL A 104 -2.35 -12.56 17.55
N THR A 105 -1.84 -11.86 18.56
CA THR A 105 -2.69 -11.16 19.51
C THR A 105 -2.70 -9.66 19.24
N TYR A 106 -3.71 -8.95 19.76
CA TYR A 106 -3.78 -7.50 19.64
C TYR A 106 -2.54 -6.82 20.23
N THR A 107 -2.12 -7.25 21.42
CA THR A 107 -0.93 -6.70 22.07
C THR A 107 0.35 -7.00 21.29
N ASP A 108 0.47 -8.18 20.67
CA ASP A 108 1.63 -8.49 19.82
C ASP A 108 1.67 -7.56 18.61
N LEU A 109 0.51 -7.32 17.99
CA LEU A 109 0.36 -6.41 16.86
C LEU A 109 0.90 -5.00 17.19
N GLU A 110 0.45 -4.43 18.30
CA GLU A 110 0.92 -3.12 18.75
C GLU A 110 2.42 -3.12 19.09
N ARG A 111 2.87 -4.11 19.87
CA ARG A 111 4.25 -4.19 20.34
C ARG A 111 5.23 -4.32 19.19
N GLU A 112 4.95 -5.22 18.23
CA GLU A 112 5.84 -5.41 17.08
C GLU A 112 5.84 -4.21 16.14
N SER A 113 4.73 -3.46 16.08
CA SER A 113 4.67 -2.22 15.29
C SER A 113 5.51 -1.10 15.89
N VAL A 114 5.43 -0.90 17.21
CA VAL A 114 6.28 0.07 17.91
C VAL A 114 7.74 -0.30 17.75
N ARG A 115 8.09 -1.59 17.94
CA ARG A 115 9.46 -2.07 17.72
C ARG A 115 9.95 -1.85 16.28
N ALA A 116 9.10 -2.09 15.30
CA ALA A 116 9.43 -1.88 13.89
C ALA A 116 9.68 -0.40 13.58
N LEU A 117 8.84 0.50 14.11
CA LEU A 117 8.99 1.95 13.98
C LEU A 117 10.28 2.45 14.66
N ASP A 118 10.53 2.05 15.90
CA ASP A 118 11.76 2.39 16.64
C ASP A 118 13.05 1.88 15.93
N GLY A 119 12.90 0.85 15.10
CA GLY A 119 13.97 0.27 14.29
C GLY A 119 14.13 0.90 12.91
N ALA A 120 13.11 1.59 12.40
CA ALA A 120 13.05 2.07 11.00
C ALA A 120 14.13 3.10 10.68
N ASP A 121 14.47 3.97 11.64
CA ASP A 121 15.45 5.03 11.47
C ASP A 121 16.90 4.58 11.74
N ARG A 122 17.13 3.30 12.04
CA ARG A 122 18.46 2.80 12.35
C ARG A 122 19.28 2.58 11.08
N PRO A 123 20.59 2.92 11.08
CA PRO A 123 21.44 2.78 9.88
C PRO A 123 21.66 1.32 9.45
N ASP A 124 21.48 0.36 10.35
CA ASP A 124 21.62 -1.09 10.13
C ASP A 124 20.28 -1.81 9.96
N VAL A 125 19.21 -1.06 9.66
CA VAL A 125 17.86 -1.60 9.56
C VAL A 125 17.73 -2.66 8.46
N ASN A 126 17.13 -3.80 8.79
CA ASN A 126 16.78 -4.82 7.82
C ASN A 126 15.44 -4.47 7.15
N LEU A 127 15.50 -3.81 5.99
CA LEU A 127 14.31 -3.39 5.24
C LEU A 127 13.40 -4.55 4.84
N PHE A 128 13.95 -5.73 4.54
CA PHE A 128 13.13 -6.91 4.23
C PHE A 128 12.33 -7.38 5.45
N ALA A 129 12.95 -7.36 6.64
CA ALA A 129 12.25 -7.71 7.87
C ALA A 129 11.12 -6.70 8.17
N LEU A 130 11.37 -5.39 8.04
CA LEU A 130 10.34 -4.37 8.22
C LEU A 130 9.18 -4.51 7.23
N THR A 131 9.51 -4.77 5.96
CA THR A 131 8.52 -4.99 4.90
C THR A 131 7.68 -6.24 5.19
N ALA A 132 8.30 -7.33 5.64
CA ALA A 132 7.61 -8.54 6.07
C ALA A 132 6.71 -8.27 7.29
N THR A 133 7.19 -7.51 8.29
CA THR A 133 6.38 -7.09 9.44
C THR A 133 5.18 -6.27 9.01
N LEU A 134 5.35 -5.32 8.08
CA LEU A 134 4.26 -4.51 7.52
C LEU A 134 3.19 -5.38 6.82
N LEU A 135 3.62 -6.42 6.09
CA LEU A 135 2.73 -7.39 5.45
C LEU A 135 1.96 -8.23 6.47
N VAL A 136 2.65 -8.84 7.45
CA VAL A 136 2.01 -9.61 8.53
C VAL A 136 1.00 -8.74 9.28
N HIS A 137 1.37 -7.48 9.54
CA HIS A 137 0.51 -6.54 10.23
C HIS A 137 -0.74 -6.22 9.40
N ARG A 138 -0.63 -5.99 8.08
CA ARG A 138 -1.83 -5.81 7.23
C ARG A 138 -2.73 -7.04 7.27
N CYS A 139 -2.15 -8.25 7.20
CA CYS A 139 -2.89 -9.50 7.33
C CYS A 139 -3.66 -9.56 8.65
N ALA A 140 -2.97 -9.33 9.76
CA ALA A 140 -3.55 -9.32 11.08
C ALA A 140 -4.71 -8.31 11.21
N ILE A 141 -4.57 -7.08 10.69
CA ILE A 141 -5.66 -6.09 10.68
C ILE A 141 -6.86 -6.61 9.87
N VAL A 142 -6.66 -7.18 8.68
CA VAL A 142 -7.78 -7.73 7.89
C VAL A 142 -8.46 -8.88 8.64
N GLY A 143 -7.68 -9.76 9.29
CA GLY A 143 -8.21 -10.82 10.14
C GLY A 143 -9.07 -10.27 11.29
N ALA A 144 -8.63 -9.19 11.93
CA ALA A 144 -9.37 -8.52 12.99
C ALA A 144 -10.67 -7.89 12.48
N LEU A 145 -10.64 -7.22 11.32
CA LEU A 145 -11.84 -6.64 10.70
C LEU A 145 -12.87 -7.70 10.33
N ARG A 146 -12.43 -8.86 9.84
CA ARG A 146 -13.30 -10.03 9.63
C ARG A 146 -13.98 -10.36 10.96
N LEU A 147 -13.26 -10.49 12.05
CA LEU A 147 -13.84 -10.72 13.39
C LEU A 147 -14.74 -9.60 13.95
N GLY A 148 -14.96 -8.52 13.20
CA GLY A 148 -15.77 -7.38 13.60
C GLY A 148 -15.05 -6.45 14.59
N LEU A 149 -13.76 -6.67 14.82
CA LEU A 149 -12.91 -5.78 15.61
C LEU A 149 -12.67 -4.46 14.86
N ARG A 150 -12.20 -3.46 15.59
CA ARG A 150 -11.81 -2.15 15.04
C ARG A 150 -10.45 -1.76 15.60
N PRO A 151 -9.36 -2.41 15.14
CA PRO A 151 -8.02 -2.21 15.70
C PRO A 151 -7.39 -0.88 15.27
N LEU A 152 -8.00 0.23 15.68
CA LEU A 152 -7.68 1.58 15.21
C LEU A 152 -6.24 1.98 15.53
N ARG A 153 -5.75 1.62 16.72
CA ARG A 153 -4.36 1.90 17.11
C ARG A 153 -3.36 1.15 16.23
N ALA A 154 -3.63 -0.12 15.94
CA ALA A 154 -2.80 -0.91 15.05
C ALA A 154 -2.82 -0.37 13.61
N VAL A 155 -3.99 0.04 13.11
CA VAL A 155 -4.13 0.68 11.79
C VAL A 155 -3.28 1.94 11.68
N ARG A 156 -3.28 2.78 12.71
CA ARG A 156 -2.42 3.97 12.76
C ARG A 156 -0.93 3.61 12.72
N LEU A 157 -0.49 2.70 13.59
CA LEU A 157 0.91 2.26 13.64
C LEU A 157 1.35 1.60 12.33
N TRP A 158 0.45 0.84 11.69
CA TRP A 158 0.67 0.27 10.37
C TRP A 158 0.92 1.36 9.33
N HIS A 159 0.11 2.42 9.33
CA HIS A 159 0.25 3.52 8.38
C HIS A 159 1.56 4.26 8.59
N GLU A 160 1.92 4.55 9.85
CA GLU A 160 3.21 5.14 10.20
C GLU A 160 4.36 4.28 9.67
N LEU A 161 4.32 2.95 9.84
CA LEU A 161 5.34 2.04 9.32
C LEU A 161 5.34 1.99 7.79
N TRP A 162 4.17 1.98 7.16
CA TRP A 162 4.01 2.04 5.70
C TRP A 162 4.70 3.28 5.11
N CYS A 163 4.60 4.44 5.76
CA CYS A 163 5.28 5.65 5.31
C CYS A 163 6.81 5.51 5.26
N HIS A 164 7.40 4.60 6.03
CA HIS A 164 8.85 4.37 6.05
C HIS A 164 9.30 3.33 5.03
N VAL A 165 8.54 2.24 4.85
CA VAL A 165 9.01 1.07 4.08
C VAL A 165 8.05 0.58 3.00
N GLY A 166 6.93 1.27 2.77
CA GLY A 166 5.88 0.84 1.85
C GLY A 166 6.32 0.70 0.39
N GLU A 167 7.36 1.43 -0.03
CA GLU A 167 7.93 1.32 -1.37
C GLU A 167 8.65 -0.02 -1.64
N PHE A 168 9.07 -0.72 -0.60
CA PHE A 168 9.83 -1.98 -0.70
C PHE A 168 8.95 -3.23 -0.76
N LEU A 169 7.62 -3.07 -0.76
CA LEU A 169 6.70 -4.20 -0.80
C LEU A 169 6.75 -4.97 -2.11
N ALA A 170 6.56 -6.29 -1.99
CA ALA A 170 6.60 -7.22 -3.12
C ALA A 170 5.44 -7.06 -4.13
N GLY A 171 4.47 -6.20 -3.84
CA GLY A 171 3.33 -5.90 -4.70
C GLY A 171 2.32 -4.99 -4.01
N PRO A 172 1.37 -4.40 -4.75
CA PRO A 172 0.27 -3.65 -4.17
C PRO A 172 -0.67 -4.58 -3.40
N PHE A 173 -1.40 -4.01 -2.43
CA PHE A 173 -2.56 -4.69 -1.85
C PHE A 173 -3.74 -4.64 -2.82
N TRP A 174 -4.57 -5.68 -2.81
CA TRP A 174 -5.88 -5.62 -3.45
C TRP A 174 -6.68 -4.41 -2.93
N PRO A 175 -7.48 -3.74 -3.78
CA PRO A 175 -8.34 -2.65 -3.35
C PRO A 175 -9.25 -3.08 -2.20
N ASP A 176 -9.16 -2.37 -1.07
CA ASP A 176 -10.00 -2.60 0.11
C ASP A 176 -10.91 -1.37 0.31
N PRO A 177 -12.21 -1.45 -0.03
CA PRO A 177 -13.11 -0.30 0.01
C PRO A 177 -13.36 0.24 1.42
N TYR A 178 -12.94 -0.48 2.46
CA TYR A 178 -13.09 -0.06 3.86
C TYR A 178 -11.82 0.56 4.43
N TRP A 179 -10.69 0.44 3.75
CA TRP A 179 -9.39 0.82 4.28
C TRP A 179 -9.29 2.31 4.58
N ASP A 180 -9.71 3.15 3.63
CA ASP A 180 -9.66 4.60 3.80
C ASP A 180 -10.51 5.06 4.99
N ARG A 181 -11.71 4.49 5.14
CA ARG A 181 -12.58 4.77 6.29
C ARG A 181 -11.89 4.36 7.60
N LEU A 182 -11.22 3.22 7.62
CA LEU A 182 -10.55 2.73 8.81
C LEU A 182 -9.35 3.61 9.20
N LEU A 183 -8.61 4.14 8.23
CA LEU A 183 -7.56 5.13 8.46
C LEU A 183 -8.14 6.42 9.08
N LEU A 184 -9.25 6.94 8.54
CA LEU A 184 -9.96 8.10 9.15
C LEU A 184 -10.37 7.82 10.60
N GLU A 185 -11.00 6.67 10.85
CA GLU A 185 -11.43 6.26 12.20
C GLU A 185 -10.23 6.16 13.15
N ALA A 186 -9.07 5.71 12.65
CA ALA A 186 -7.82 5.62 13.40
C ALA A 186 -7.17 6.99 13.68
N GLY A 187 -7.77 8.09 13.21
CA GLY A 187 -7.20 9.43 13.31
C GLY A 187 -5.96 9.60 12.44
N VAL A 188 -5.74 8.69 11.48
CA VAL A 188 -4.80 8.93 10.40
C VAL A 188 -5.49 9.92 9.48
N PRO A 189 -4.95 11.13 9.32
CA PRO A 189 -5.49 12.03 8.33
C PRO A 189 -5.39 11.30 6.98
N LEU A 190 -6.53 11.09 6.31
CA LEU A 190 -6.54 10.77 4.87
C LEU A 190 -6.16 12.00 4.03
N ALA A 191 -5.35 12.89 4.61
CA ALA A 191 -4.23 13.44 3.91
C ALA A 191 -3.78 12.42 2.89
N SER A 192 -4.27 12.57 1.67
CA SER A 192 -3.91 11.68 0.59
C SER A 192 -2.38 11.73 0.58
N TYR A 193 -1.75 10.75 -0.03
CA TYR A 193 -0.36 10.88 -0.44
C TYR A 193 -0.01 12.29 -1.04
N GLU A 194 -1.00 13.11 -1.45
CA GLU A 194 -0.92 14.53 -1.82
C GLU A 194 -0.72 15.53 -0.65
N GLU A 195 -1.22 15.31 0.57
CA GLU A 195 -1.05 16.22 1.72
C GLU A 195 0.34 16.12 2.37
N ALA A 196 0.97 14.94 2.35
CA ALA A 196 2.41 14.80 2.64
C ALA A 196 3.28 15.61 1.65
N ARG A 197 2.71 15.99 0.50
CA ARG A 197 3.29 16.91 -0.51
C ARG A 197 2.70 18.31 -0.52
N ALA A 198 1.76 18.66 0.38
CA ALA A 198 1.21 20.01 0.47
C ALA A 198 2.26 21.07 0.87
N GLY A 199 3.40 20.65 1.45
CA GLY A 199 4.57 21.52 1.64
C GLY A 199 5.17 22.09 0.34
N GLU A 200 4.91 21.44 -0.79
CA GLU A 200 5.50 21.78 -2.11
C GLU A 200 4.53 22.58 -3.00
N ARG A 201 3.23 22.65 -2.63
CA ARG A 201 2.25 23.43 -3.39
C ARG A 201 2.65 24.92 -3.51
N PRO A 202 3.16 25.58 -2.44
CA PRO A 202 3.71 26.92 -2.56
C PRO A 202 4.88 27.02 -3.55
N ALA A 203 5.74 25.99 -3.64
CA ALA A 203 6.86 25.97 -4.57
C ALA A 203 6.40 25.82 -6.03
N ILE A 204 5.38 25.00 -6.28
CA ILE A 204 4.74 24.87 -7.60
C ILE A 204 4.03 26.18 -8.00
N GLU A 205 3.33 26.81 -7.07
CA GLU A 205 2.64 28.09 -7.30
C GLU A 205 3.62 29.23 -7.53
N ALA A 206 4.77 29.24 -6.84
CA ALA A 206 5.83 30.23 -7.01
C ALA A 206 6.67 30.03 -8.28
N LEU A 207 6.56 28.88 -8.96
CA LEU A 207 7.35 28.54 -10.14
C LEU A 207 7.21 29.60 -11.24
N THR A 208 8.30 29.96 -11.91
CA THR A 208 8.30 30.89 -13.04
C THR A 208 8.72 30.19 -14.34
N VAL A 209 8.49 30.84 -15.47
CA VAL A 209 9.01 30.38 -16.77
C VAL A 209 10.55 30.30 -16.77
N ALA A 210 11.22 31.20 -16.03
CA ALA A 210 12.67 31.18 -15.91
C ALA A 210 13.17 29.94 -15.17
N ASP A 211 12.46 29.51 -14.12
CA ASP A 211 12.81 28.29 -13.37
C ASP A 211 12.70 27.04 -14.25
N LEU A 212 11.68 26.97 -15.12
CA LEU A 212 11.54 25.88 -16.09
C LEU A 212 12.70 25.85 -17.09
N ARG A 213 13.10 27.01 -17.64
CA ARG A 213 14.22 27.11 -18.59
C ARG A 213 15.57 26.81 -17.94
N ALA A 214 15.73 27.12 -16.65
CA ALA A 214 16.96 26.85 -15.91
C ALA A 214 17.23 25.34 -15.71
N MET A 215 16.23 24.48 -15.91
CA MET A 215 16.38 23.03 -15.80
C MET A 215 16.95 22.37 -17.06
N GLU A 216 17.09 23.10 -18.16
CA GLU A 216 17.73 22.58 -19.37
C GLU A 216 19.23 22.31 -19.12
N PRO A 217 19.79 21.21 -19.66
CA PRO A 217 19.20 20.26 -20.60
C PRO A 217 18.58 19.02 -19.95
N VAL A 218 18.44 18.98 -18.62
CA VAL A 218 17.94 17.81 -17.89
C VAL A 218 16.44 17.67 -18.06
N LEU A 219 15.72 18.78 -17.97
CA LEU A 219 14.30 18.89 -18.28
C LEU A 219 14.09 19.97 -19.35
N THR A 220 13.55 19.56 -20.49
CA THR A 220 13.06 20.46 -21.52
C THR A 220 11.54 20.51 -21.45
N VAL A 221 10.96 21.70 -21.54
CA VAL A 221 9.50 21.84 -21.62
C VAL A 221 9.08 22.40 -22.97
N THR A 222 8.10 21.77 -23.60
CA THR A 222 7.61 22.21 -24.90
C THR A 222 6.88 23.54 -24.74
N ARG A 223 7.48 24.60 -25.31
CA ARG A 223 6.99 25.99 -25.19
C ARG A 223 6.92 26.44 -23.72
N ALA A 224 8.08 26.69 -23.12
CA ALA A 224 8.21 27.33 -21.80
C ALA A 224 7.61 28.76 -21.82
N ASP A 225 6.30 28.87 -21.64
CA ASP A 225 5.51 30.10 -21.59
C ASP A 225 4.48 30.07 -20.44
N ASP A 226 3.71 31.15 -20.30
CA ASP A 226 2.74 31.28 -19.22
C ASP A 226 1.59 30.27 -19.31
N HIS A 227 1.25 29.79 -20.51
CA HIS A 227 0.21 28.78 -20.69
C HIS A 227 0.69 27.42 -20.18
N PHE A 228 1.92 27.04 -20.52
CA PHE A 228 2.53 25.82 -19.99
C PHE A 228 2.67 25.89 -18.47
N LEU A 229 3.10 27.04 -17.94
CA LEU A 229 3.23 27.24 -16.50
C LEU A 229 1.88 27.12 -15.77
N ALA A 230 0.81 27.68 -16.35
CA ALA A 230 -0.54 27.52 -15.83
C ALA A 230 -0.99 26.04 -15.84
N ALA A 231 -0.73 25.32 -16.94
CA ALA A 231 -1.03 23.89 -17.04
C ALA A 231 -0.25 23.06 -16.00
N TRP A 232 1.04 23.37 -15.78
CA TRP A 232 1.85 22.70 -14.76
C TRP A 232 1.25 22.92 -13.36
N ARG A 233 0.98 24.17 -12.99
CA ARG A 233 0.37 24.50 -11.68
C ARG A 233 -1.00 23.85 -11.48
N GLN A 234 -1.78 23.70 -12.55
CA GLN A 234 -3.10 23.09 -12.48
C GLN A 234 -3.02 21.57 -12.31
N TRP A 235 -2.16 20.89 -13.07
CA TRP A 235 -2.23 19.43 -13.20
C TRP A 235 -1.09 18.68 -12.53
N MET A 236 0.11 19.25 -12.49
CA MET A 236 1.28 18.58 -11.93
C MET A 236 1.30 18.70 -10.41
N LYS A 237 1.58 17.57 -9.76
CA LYS A 237 1.74 17.47 -8.31
C LYS A 237 3.20 17.50 -7.86
N LEU A 238 4.11 17.66 -8.81
CA LEU A 238 5.55 17.62 -8.63
C LEU A 238 6.17 18.94 -9.08
N THR A 239 7.21 19.37 -8.39
CA THR A 239 8.11 20.40 -8.95
C THR A 239 8.86 19.82 -10.15
N PRO A 240 9.36 20.67 -11.08
CA PRO A 240 10.20 20.23 -12.20
C PRO A 240 11.37 19.35 -11.77
N ARG A 241 12.02 19.69 -10.65
CA ARG A 241 13.11 18.92 -10.07
C ARG A 241 12.66 17.53 -9.63
N GLN A 242 11.53 17.42 -8.94
CA GLN A 242 11.01 16.13 -8.50
C GLN A 242 10.58 15.23 -9.67
N VAL A 243 10.08 15.82 -10.77
CA VAL A 243 9.84 15.05 -12.00
C VAL A 243 11.13 14.37 -12.46
N CYS A 244 12.25 15.09 -12.47
CA CYS A 244 13.55 14.51 -12.79
C CYS A 244 13.97 13.45 -11.78
N GLU A 245 13.89 13.74 -10.48
CA GLU A 245 14.32 12.81 -9.42
C GLU A 245 13.56 11.48 -9.46
N VAL A 246 12.24 11.52 -9.70
CA VAL A 246 11.42 10.31 -9.76
C VAL A 246 11.59 9.56 -11.08
N LEU A 247 11.55 10.26 -12.21
CA LEU A 247 11.56 9.59 -13.52
C LEU A 247 12.96 9.11 -13.93
N ALA A 248 14.00 9.85 -13.54
CA ALA A 248 15.41 9.54 -13.83
C ALA A 248 16.18 8.96 -12.64
N ALA A 249 15.48 8.40 -11.64
CA ALA A 249 16.11 7.73 -10.50
C ALA A 249 17.14 6.69 -11.00
N ASP A 250 18.38 6.82 -10.50
CA ASP A 250 19.56 6.02 -10.90
C ASP A 250 19.90 6.03 -12.39
N LEU A 251 19.54 7.10 -13.10
CA LEU A 251 19.80 7.31 -14.54
C LEU A 251 20.33 8.74 -14.78
N PRO A 252 21.57 9.05 -14.35
CA PRO A 252 22.12 10.41 -14.35
C PRO A 252 22.23 11.06 -15.74
N GLU A 253 22.15 10.25 -16.81
CA GLU A 253 22.26 10.70 -18.20
C GLU A 253 20.90 10.81 -18.90
N ALA A 254 19.81 10.60 -18.18
CA ALA A 254 18.47 10.77 -18.69
C ALA A 254 18.17 12.25 -18.94
N ARG A 255 17.54 12.52 -20.07
CA ARG A 255 16.98 13.82 -20.42
C ARG A 255 15.49 13.66 -20.60
N ILE A 256 14.73 14.57 -20.01
CA ILE A 256 13.27 14.50 -19.96
C ILE A 256 12.71 15.66 -20.75
N GLU A 257 11.74 15.39 -21.61
CA GLU A 257 10.95 16.38 -22.31
C GLU A 257 9.49 16.28 -21.86
N VAL A 258 8.89 17.40 -21.47
CA VAL A 258 7.51 17.45 -20.98
C VAL A 258 6.68 18.40 -21.82
N SER A 259 5.53 17.90 -22.27
CA SER A 259 4.46 18.68 -22.90
C SER A 259 3.21 18.59 -22.03
N LEU A 260 2.57 19.72 -21.74
CA LEU A 260 1.34 19.78 -20.95
C LEU A 260 0.36 20.73 -21.61
N TYR A 261 -0.92 20.41 -21.48
CA TYR A 261 -2.02 21.21 -22.00
C TYR A 261 -2.99 21.55 -20.87
N ILE A 262 -3.62 22.73 -20.98
CA ILE A 262 -4.48 23.27 -19.91
C ILE A 262 -5.74 22.41 -19.69
N GLU A 263 -6.19 21.69 -20.71
CA GLU A 263 -7.28 20.74 -20.68
C GLU A 263 -6.94 19.43 -19.93
N GLY A 264 -5.70 19.25 -19.47
CA GLY A 264 -5.28 18.11 -18.65
C GLY A 264 -4.73 16.93 -19.45
N GLY A 265 -4.40 17.14 -20.74
CA GLY A 265 -3.56 16.25 -21.51
C GLY A 265 -2.08 16.57 -21.33
N GLY A 266 -1.22 15.59 -21.56
CA GLY A 266 0.22 15.80 -21.56
C GLY A 266 1.00 14.64 -22.15
N ALA A 267 2.29 14.85 -22.34
CA ALA A 267 3.24 13.82 -22.74
C ALA A 267 4.57 14.03 -22.02
N VAL A 268 5.25 12.93 -21.73
CA VAL A 268 6.59 12.91 -21.16
C VAL A 268 7.44 11.98 -22.00
N SER A 269 8.51 12.50 -22.58
CA SER A 269 9.54 11.71 -23.24
C SER A 269 10.77 11.66 -22.35
N MET A 270 11.39 10.50 -22.20
CA MET A 270 12.68 10.36 -21.53
C MET A 270 13.66 9.65 -22.44
N ARG A 271 14.81 10.28 -22.68
CA ARG A 271 15.88 9.74 -23.52
C ARG A 271 17.16 9.58 -22.70
N ILE A 272 17.77 8.41 -22.79
CA ILE A 272 19.07 8.11 -22.16
C ILE A 272 20.08 7.96 -23.28
N ALA A 273 21.07 8.86 -23.32
CA ALA A 273 22.08 8.88 -24.37
C ALA A 273 23.46 9.37 -23.88
N PRO A 274 24.20 8.57 -23.08
CA PRO A 274 25.58 8.84 -22.69
C PRO A 274 26.42 9.25 -23.89
N SER A 275 27.07 10.42 -23.81
CA SER A 275 27.97 10.88 -24.88
C SER A 275 27.34 10.86 -26.29
N GLY A 276 26.01 10.97 -26.39
CA GLY A 276 25.27 10.94 -27.66
C GLY A 276 24.91 9.54 -28.17
N VAL A 277 25.37 8.47 -27.53
CA VAL A 277 25.05 7.08 -27.91
C VAL A 277 23.70 6.70 -27.31
N PHE A 278 22.73 6.39 -28.16
CA PHE A 278 21.38 6.00 -27.73
C PHE A 278 21.40 4.72 -26.88
N GLN A 279 20.76 4.77 -25.71
CA GLN A 279 20.59 3.60 -24.84
C GLN A 279 19.12 3.25 -24.59
N ALA A 280 18.28 4.25 -24.35
CA ALA A 280 16.85 4.02 -24.17
C ALA A 280 15.99 5.24 -24.48
N LEU A 281 14.72 4.99 -24.83
CA LEU A 281 13.64 5.96 -25.02
C LEU A 281 12.40 5.47 -24.28
N ILE A 282 11.69 6.39 -23.63
CA ILE A 282 10.34 6.19 -23.12
C ILE A 282 9.46 7.32 -23.63
N GLU A 283 8.24 7.01 -24.04
CA GLU A 283 7.20 7.98 -24.34
C GLU A 283 5.93 7.64 -23.55
N LEU A 284 5.54 8.55 -22.68
CA LEU A 284 4.33 8.48 -21.88
C LEU A 284 3.33 9.54 -22.36
N ARG A 285 2.06 9.15 -22.45
CA ARG A 285 0.94 10.07 -22.56
C ARG A 285 0.21 10.14 -21.23
N LEU A 286 -0.09 11.36 -20.79
CA LEU A 286 -0.78 11.63 -19.53
C LEU A 286 -2.17 12.19 -19.82
N SER A 287 -3.15 11.75 -19.02
CA SER A 287 -4.48 12.32 -18.99
C SER A 287 -4.90 12.48 -17.53
N PHE A 288 -4.83 13.71 -17.04
CA PHE A 288 -5.18 14.04 -15.66
C PHE A 288 -6.70 14.03 -15.43
N THR A 289 -7.49 14.29 -16.48
CA THR A 289 -8.95 14.25 -16.42
C THR A 289 -9.47 12.83 -16.23
N THR A 290 -8.90 11.86 -16.94
CA THR A 290 -9.23 10.43 -16.77
C THR A 290 -8.34 9.74 -15.74
N ARG A 291 -7.42 10.48 -15.12
CA ARG A 291 -6.43 9.97 -14.17
C ARG A 291 -5.71 8.72 -14.68
N SER A 292 -5.22 8.77 -15.91
CA SER A 292 -4.57 7.63 -16.57
C SER A 292 -3.30 8.05 -17.28
N ALA A 293 -2.34 7.14 -17.36
CA ALA A 293 -1.18 7.21 -18.23
C ALA A 293 -1.21 6.10 -19.28
N SER A 294 -0.62 6.36 -20.44
CA SER A 294 -0.34 5.37 -21.47
C SER A 294 1.16 5.37 -21.75
N LEU A 295 1.80 4.22 -21.68
CA LEU A 295 3.12 3.98 -22.23
C LEU A 295 2.96 3.68 -23.71
N ASP A 296 3.24 4.69 -24.52
CA ASP A 296 3.12 4.63 -25.97
C ASP A 296 4.36 3.95 -26.58
N GLU A 297 5.54 4.20 -25.99
CA GLU A 297 6.79 3.59 -26.46
C GLU A 297 7.78 3.35 -25.33
N ILE A 298 8.45 2.20 -25.37
CA ILE A 298 9.70 1.95 -24.64
C ILE A 298 10.68 1.24 -25.58
N ARG A 299 11.84 1.86 -25.83
CA ARG A 299 12.94 1.27 -26.61
C ARG A 299 14.18 1.20 -25.76
N ILE A 300 14.89 0.08 -25.84
CA ILE A 300 16.17 -0.15 -25.19
C ILE A 300 17.12 -0.70 -26.24
N ALA A 301 18.34 -0.16 -26.28
CA ALA A 301 19.39 -0.63 -27.18
C ALA A 301 19.68 -2.12 -26.96
N ASP A 302 19.96 -2.85 -28.04
CA ASP A 302 20.08 -4.30 -28.00
C ASP A 302 21.20 -4.77 -27.06
N GLU A 303 22.28 -3.99 -26.95
CA GLU A 303 23.43 -4.26 -26.10
C GLU A 303 23.10 -4.18 -24.59
N LEU A 304 21.98 -3.55 -24.24
CA LEU A 304 21.52 -3.37 -22.86
C LEU A 304 20.39 -4.33 -22.47
N LYS A 305 20.00 -5.26 -23.35
CA LYS A 305 19.07 -6.33 -23.01
C LYS A 305 19.65 -7.18 -21.88
N GLY A 306 18.87 -7.39 -20.82
CA GLY A 306 19.30 -8.14 -19.63
C GLY A 306 20.11 -7.36 -18.60
N SER A 307 20.42 -6.08 -18.85
CA SER A 307 21.13 -5.21 -17.88
C SER A 307 20.31 -4.82 -16.64
N GLY A 308 19.00 -5.12 -16.64
CA GLY A 308 18.05 -4.65 -15.63
C GLY A 308 17.47 -3.26 -15.93
N LEU A 309 17.96 -2.55 -16.97
CA LEU A 309 17.47 -1.21 -17.34
C LEU A 309 15.95 -1.18 -17.56
N PHE A 310 15.37 -2.18 -18.22
CA PHE A 310 13.91 -2.29 -18.40
C PHE A 310 13.14 -2.28 -17.06
N SER A 311 13.61 -3.06 -16.08
CA SER A 311 12.95 -3.16 -14.77
C SER A 311 13.01 -1.83 -14.03
N ARG A 312 14.15 -1.15 -14.08
CA ARG A 312 14.34 0.18 -13.50
C ARG A 312 13.44 1.21 -14.17
N LEU A 313 13.44 1.27 -15.49
CA LEU A 313 12.59 2.16 -16.28
C LEU A 313 11.10 1.97 -15.95
N ARG A 314 10.64 0.72 -15.89
CA ARG A 314 9.28 0.39 -15.47
C ARG A 314 8.96 0.90 -14.07
N SER A 315 9.84 0.65 -13.10
CA SER A 315 9.68 1.10 -11.71
C SER A 315 9.60 2.62 -11.62
N ASN A 316 10.45 3.35 -12.35
CA ASN A 316 10.43 4.82 -12.40
C ASN A 316 9.12 5.34 -13.00
N ILE A 317 8.60 4.71 -14.07
CA ILE A 317 7.31 5.08 -14.69
C ILE A 317 6.14 4.84 -13.71
N GLU A 318 6.11 3.68 -13.04
CA GLU A 318 5.08 3.35 -12.05
C GLU A 318 5.14 4.31 -10.85
N GLY A 319 6.35 4.63 -10.37
CA GLY A 319 6.59 5.63 -9.33
C GLY A 319 6.12 7.03 -9.75
N PHE A 320 6.44 7.43 -10.98
CA PHE A 320 6.04 8.72 -11.55
C PHE A 320 4.52 8.85 -11.70
N THR A 321 3.85 7.85 -12.27
CA THR A 321 2.39 7.87 -12.44
C THR A 321 1.66 7.92 -11.10
N ARG A 322 2.13 7.14 -10.12
CA ARG A 322 1.65 7.20 -8.73
C ARG A 322 1.92 8.55 -8.07
N ALA A 323 3.10 9.12 -8.29
CA ALA A 323 3.49 10.44 -7.77
C ALA A 323 2.58 11.56 -8.28
N LEU A 324 2.07 11.44 -9.50
CA LEU A 324 1.07 12.33 -10.08
C LEU A 324 -0.38 12.01 -9.65
N GLY A 325 -0.59 10.92 -8.91
CA GLY A 325 -1.91 10.42 -8.50
C GLY A 325 -2.79 9.98 -9.68
N LEU A 326 -2.16 9.44 -10.73
CA LEU A 326 -2.86 8.72 -11.78
C LEU A 326 -3.22 7.32 -11.25
N LEU A 327 -4.38 6.82 -11.67
CA LEU A 327 -4.99 5.58 -11.16
C LEU A 327 -4.74 4.38 -12.07
N SER A 328 -4.30 4.60 -13.30
CA SER A 328 -4.03 3.54 -14.26
C SER A 328 -2.84 3.88 -15.15
N LEU A 329 -2.08 2.85 -15.52
CA LEU A 329 -1.03 2.90 -16.53
C LEU A 329 -1.32 1.79 -17.55
N LYS A 330 -1.66 2.19 -18.77
CA LYS A 330 -1.81 1.28 -19.91
C LYS A 330 -0.50 1.21 -20.68
N ALA A 331 -0.18 0.08 -21.28
CA ALA A 331 0.97 -0.04 -22.16
C ALA A 331 0.52 -0.65 -23.49
N SER A 332 0.75 0.05 -24.60
CA SER A 332 0.46 -0.47 -25.93
C SER A 332 1.72 -1.10 -26.50
N VAL A 333 1.94 -2.38 -26.21
CA VAL A 333 3.18 -3.09 -26.55
C VAL A 333 2.93 -4.26 -27.51
N SER A 334 3.85 -4.44 -28.45
CA SER A 334 3.85 -5.56 -29.41
C SER A 334 5.19 -6.30 -29.40
N GLY A 335 5.23 -7.50 -29.98
CA GLY A 335 6.44 -8.32 -30.07
C GLY A 335 7.01 -8.72 -28.70
N ASP A 336 8.34 -8.67 -28.55
CA ASP A 336 9.02 -9.04 -27.30
C ASP A 336 8.61 -8.16 -26.10
N GLY A 337 8.14 -6.94 -26.37
CA GLY A 337 7.64 -6.02 -25.35
C GLY A 337 6.40 -6.55 -24.64
N SER A 338 5.46 -7.20 -25.35
CA SER A 338 4.25 -7.74 -24.72
C SER A 338 4.57 -8.88 -23.74
N VAL A 339 5.56 -9.71 -24.06
CA VAL A 339 6.05 -10.77 -23.17
C VAL A 339 6.73 -10.17 -21.92
N ALA A 340 7.51 -9.11 -22.08
CA ALA A 340 8.18 -8.43 -20.98
C ALA A 340 7.18 -7.76 -20.01
N PHE A 341 6.15 -7.08 -20.53
CA PHE A 341 5.10 -6.47 -19.70
C PHE A 341 4.17 -7.50 -19.06
N ALA A 342 3.82 -8.57 -19.76
CA ALA A 342 3.02 -9.66 -19.18
C ALA A 342 3.76 -10.33 -18.01
N ARG A 343 5.07 -10.57 -18.14
CA ARG A 343 5.91 -11.07 -17.02
C ARG A 343 6.02 -10.10 -15.85
N ALA A 344 5.81 -8.81 -16.11
CA ALA A 344 5.84 -7.76 -15.11
C ALA A 344 4.47 -7.53 -14.44
N GLY A 345 3.45 -8.34 -14.75
CA GLY A 345 2.14 -8.30 -14.09
C GLY A 345 1.11 -7.38 -14.78
N TYR A 346 1.36 -6.93 -16.01
CA TYR A 346 0.36 -6.16 -16.76
C TYR A 346 -0.68 -7.11 -17.37
N ASP A 347 -1.94 -6.89 -17.03
CA ASP A 347 -3.06 -7.65 -17.60
C ASP A 347 -3.26 -7.34 -19.07
N TRP A 348 -3.66 -8.37 -19.83
CA TRP A 348 -4.00 -8.24 -21.24
C TRP A 348 -5.39 -7.63 -21.37
N ASP A 349 -5.49 -6.41 -21.91
CA ASP A 349 -6.77 -5.85 -22.33
C ASP A 349 -7.24 -6.64 -23.57
N ARG A 350 -8.22 -7.55 -23.37
CA ARG A 350 -8.87 -8.31 -24.46
C ARG A 350 -10.01 -7.48 -25.06
N SER A 351 -9.74 -6.23 -25.43
CA SER A 351 -10.70 -5.34 -26.08
C SER A 351 -10.64 -5.45 -27.59
#